data_AF-X0ZUG9-F1
#
_entry.id   AF-X0ZUG9-F1
#
_cell.length_a   1.000
_cell.length_b   1.000
_cell.length_c   1.000
_cell.angle_alpha   90.00
_cell.angle_beta   90.00
_cell.angle_gamma   90.00
#
_symmetry.space_group_name_H-M   'P 1'
#
loop_
_entity.id
_entity.type
_entity.pdbx_description
1 polymer ?
#
loop_
_entity_poly.entity_id
_entity_poly.type
_entity_poly.pdbx_seq_one_letter_code
_entity_poly.pdbx_strand_id
1 'polypeptide(L)'
;MKTSEKMWWTKLAGAVPAAILCLVVQAYFNVAGTTAFMIGVLLYVVMSDLLARRNGMDPMRGLKIGVGVFLFTWVTVWALLYTLMRTMA
;
A
#
# COMPACT_ATOMS: atom_id res chain seq x y z
N MET A 1 6.53 6.54 21.41
CA MET A 1 6.85 5.56 20.35
C MET A 1 8.10 6.00 19.60
N LYS A 2 8.99 5.07 19.25
CA LYS A 2 10.17 5.39 18.44
C LYS A 2 9.74 5.82 17.04
N THR A 3 10.49 6.72 16.39
CA THR A 3 10.15 7.23 15.05
C THR A 3 10.01 6.12 14.00
N SER A 4 10.82 5.06 14.11
CA SER A 4 10.74 3.87 13.27
C SER A 4 9.43 3.10 13.42
N GLU A 5 8.95 2.96 14.66
CA GLU A 5 7.72 2.26 15.02
C GLU A 5 6.48 3.05 14.55
N LYS A 6 6.49 4.38 14.73
CA LYS A 6 5.45 5.26 14.19
C LYS A 6 5.35 5.13 12.66
N MET A 7 6.49 5.08 11.97
CA MET A 7 6.53 4.93 10.51
C MET A 7 6.02 3.55 10.06
N TRP A 8 6.35 2.50 10.81
CA TRP A 8 5.84 1.14 10.57
C TRP A 8 4.32 1.08 10.67
N TRP A 9 3.73 1.59 11.76
CA TRP A 9 2.28 1.63 11.96
C TRP A 9 1.56 2.48 10.91
N THR A 10 2.16 3.61 10.51
CA THR A 10 1.56 4.47 9.48
C THR A 10 1.53 3.77 8.13
N LYS A 11 2.58 3.02 7.76
CA LYS A 11 2.59 2.23 6.52
C LYS A 11 1.59 1.09 6.54
N LEU A 12 1.44 0.40 7.66
CA LEU A 12 0.40 -0.61 7.82
C LEU A 12 -1.01 0.01 7.64
N ALA A 13 -1.26 1.17 8.24
CA ALA A 13 -2.52 1.89 8.06
C ALA A 13 -2.73 2.36 6.61
N GLY A 14 -1.67 2.68 5.87
CA GLY A 14 -1.75 3.06 4.44
C GLY A 14 -1.89 1.89 3.47
N ALA A 15 -1.48 0.69 3.87
CA ALA A 15 -1.60 -0.51 3.03
C ALA A 15 -3.07 -0.89 2.76
N VAL A 16 -3.95 -0.68 3.74
CA VAL A 16 -5.39 -0.94 3.64
C VAL A 16 -6.07 -0.08 2.58
N PRO A 17 -5.99 1.27 2.60
CA PRO A 17 -6.57 2.10 1.55
C PRO A 17 -5.91 1.86 0.19
N ALA A 18 -4.60 1.53 0.13
CA ALA A 18 -3.97 1.13 -1.12
C ALA A 18 -4.58 -0.16 -1.70
N ALA A 19 -4.93 -1.13 -0.85
CA ALA A 19 -5.59 -2.37 -1.28
C ALA A 19 -7.00 -2.09 -1.82
N ILE A 20 -7.75 -1.24 -1.12
CA ILE A 20 -9.10 -0.84 -1.53
C ILE A 20 -9.04 -0.09 -2.88
N LEU A 21 -8.10 0.83 -3.06
CA LEU A 21 -7.92 1.54 -4.32
C LEU A 21 -7.57 0.58 -5.46
N CYS A 22 -6.64 -0.35 -5.25
CA CYS A 22 -6.28 -1.35 -6.27
C CYS A 22 -7.48 -2.24 -6.62
N LEU A 23 -8.29 -2.61 -5.64
CA LEU A 23 -9.52 -3.35 -5.88
C LEU A 23 -10.51 -2.52 -6.69
N VAL A 24 -10.73 -1.25 -6.35
CA VAL A 24 -11.69 -0.40 -7.06
C VAL A 24 -11.26 -0.23 -8.52
N VAL A 25 -9.98 0.03 -8.75
CA VAL A 25 -9.41 0.16 -10.10
C VAL A 25 -9.55 -1.14 -10.89
N GLN A 26 -9.27 -2.29 -10.29
CA GLN A 26 -9.37 -3.58 -10.98
C GLN A 26 -10.83 -4.00 -11.23
N ALA A 27 -11.70 -3.86 -10.23
CA ALA A 27 -13.06 -4.39 -10.27
C ALA A 27 -14.05 -3.46 -10.99
N TYR A 28 -13.97 -2.14 -10.78
CA TYR A 28 -14.92 -1.19 -11.37
C TYR A 28 -14.44 -0.59 -12.70
N PHE A 29 -13.12 -0.38 -12.86
CA PHE A 29 -12.56 0.18 -14.09
C PHE A 29 -12.04 -0.89 -15.06
N ASN A 30 -12.19 -2.19 -14.72
CA ASN A 30 -11.76 -3.33 -15.53
C ASN A 30 -10.28 -3.24 -15.96
N VAL A 31 -9.44 -2.72 -15.07
CA VAL A 31 -8.01 -2.57 -15.32
C VAL A 31 -7.31 -3.91 -15.04
N ALA A 32 -6.33 -4.26 -15.88
CA ALA A 32 -5.53 -5.47 -15.69
C ALA A 32 -4.85 -5.47 -14.30
N GLY A 33 -4.79 -6.65 -13.66
CA GLY A 33 -4.21 -6.79 -12.32
C GLY A 33 -2.73 -6.36 -12.25
N THR A 34 -1.97 -6.52 -13.33
CA THR A 34 -0.58 -6.02 -13.44
C THR A 34 -0.52 -4.49 -13.34
N THR A 35 -1.45 -3.78 -13.98
CA THR A 35 -1.54 -2.32 -13.92
C THR A 35 -1.99 -1.85 -12.54
N ALA A 36 -2.98 -2.52 -11.94
CA ALA A 36 -3.40 -2.24 -10.56
C ALA A 36 -2.26 -2.43 -9.55
N PHE A 37 -1.44 -3.47 -9.74
CA PHE A 37 -0.24 -3.69 -8.95
C PHE A 37 0.77 -2.53 -9.10
N MET A 38 1.04 -2.07 -10.32
CA MET A 38 1.93 -0.93 -10.56
C MET A 38 1.41 0.35 -9.88
N ILE A 39 0.09 0.57 -9.87
CA ILE A 39 -0.53 1.69 -9.15
C ILE A 39 -0.29 1.57 -7.64
N GLY A 40 -0.42 0.38 -7.05
CA GLY A 40 -0.13 0.18 -5.64
C GLY A 40 1.34 0.41 -5.28
N VAL A 41 2.28 0.04 -6.17
CA VAL A 41 3.70 0.37 -6.01
C VAL A 41 3.94 1.88 -6.07
N LEU A 42 3.28 2.59 -7.00
CA LEU A 42 3.35 4.05 -7.05
C LEU A 42 2.80 4.70 -5.78
N LEU A 43 1.65 4.23 -5.28
CA LEU A 43 1.07 4.69 -4.02
C LEU A 43 2.04 4.48 -2.85
N TYR A 44 2.71 3.33 -2.81
CA TYR A 44 3.73 3.06 -1.80
C TYR A 44 4.89 4.06 -1.84
N VAL A 45 5.43 4.34 -3.03
CA VAL A 45 6.56 5.26 -3.21
C VAL A 45 6.16 6.67 -2.81
N VAL A 46 5.02 7.17 -3.30
CA VAL A 46 4.52 8.51 -2.97
C VAL A 46 4.25 8.62 -1.47
N MET A 47 3.56 7.65 -0.88
CA MET A 47 3.29 7.64 0.56
C MET A 47 4.59 7.63 1.37
N SER A 48 5.57 6.81 0.99
CA SER A 48 6.85 6.71 1.68
C SER A 48 7.67 7.99 1.59
N ASP A 49 7.67 8.65 0.43
CA ASP A 49 8.35 9.93 0.23
C ASP A 49 7.69 11.05 1.06
N LEU A 50 6.35 11.12 1.04
CA LEU A 50 5.60 12.09 1.85
C LEU A 50 5.83 11.89 3.36
N LEU A 51 5.85 10.63 3.82
CA LEU A 51 6.15 10.31 5.22
C LEU A 51 7.60 10.66 5.59
N ALA A 52 8.56 10.43 4.70
CA ALA A 52 9.96 10.77 4.94
C ALA A 52 10.13 12.29 5.09
N ARG A 53 9.58 13.07 4.15
CA ARG A 53 9.60 14.54 4.18
C ARG A 53 8.92 15.09 5.43
N ARG A 54 7.74 14.59 5.78
CA ARG A 54 6.99 15.03 6.98
C ARG A 54 7.76 14.82 8.27
N ASN A 55 8.60 13.78 8.34
CA ASN A 55 9.39 13.47 9.53
C ASN A 55 10.85 13.95 9.44
N GLY A 56 11.21 14.73 8.42
CA GLY A 56 12.57 15.25 8.24
C GLY A 56 13.63 14.17 8.03
N MET A 57 13.26 13.02 7.44
CA MET A 57 14.16 11.90 7.19
C MET A 57 14.53 11.79 5.71
N ASP A 58 15.68 11.17 5.43
CA ASP A 58 16.08 10.83 4.07
C ASP A 58 15.02 9.96 3.37
N PRO A 59 14.57 10.32 2.16
CA PRO A 59 13.59 9.56 1.39
C PRO A 59 13.98 8.09 1.22
N MET A 60 15.27 7.84 0.96
CA MET A 60 15.82 6.49 0.79
C MET A 60 15.67 5.64 2.06
N ARG A 61 15.77 6.27 3.24
CA ARG A 61 15.61 5.60 4.53
C ARG A 61 14.13 5.37 4.84
N GLY A 62 13.28 6.36 4.54
CA GLY A 62 11.82 6.25 4.63
C GLY A 62 11.26 5.14 3.74
N LEU A 63 11.82 4.95 2.54
CA LEU A 63 11.41 3.88 1.61
C LEU A 63 11.77 2.49 2.12
N LYS A 64 12.88 2.32 2.84
CA LYS A 64 13.29 1.00 3.35
C LYS A 64 12.51 0.55 4.58
N ILE A 65 12.18 1.49 5.48
CA ILE A 65 11.53 1.18 6.75
C ILE A 65 10.09 0.73 6.49
N GLY A 66 9.74 -0.49 6.89
CA GLY A 66 8.36 -0.99 6.79
C GLY A 66 7.88 -1.33 5.37
N VAL A 67 8.80 -1.49 4.40
CA VAL A 67 8.44 -1.94 3.04
C VAL A 67 7.76 -3.31 3.05
N GLY A 68 8.30 -4.24 3.83
CA GLY A 68 7.75 -5.59 3.95
C GLY A 68 6.34 -5.57 4.51
N VAL A 69 6.09 -4.81 5.59
CA VAL A 69 4.75 -4.77 6.19
C VAL A 69 3.72 -4.17 5.24
N PHE A 70 4.10 -3.13 4.50
CA PHE A 70 3.23 -2.53 3.51
C PHE A 70 2.90 -3.53 2.41
N LEU A 71 3.92 -4.10 1.76
CA LEU A 71 3.74 -5.01 0.63
C LEU A 71 2.92 -6.25 1.02
N PHE A 72 3.27 -6.92 2.12
CA PHE A 72 2.53 -8.10 2.57
C PHE A 72 1.08 -7.74 2.91
N THR A 73 0.85 -6.71 3.72
CA THR A 73 -0.52 -6.34 4.11
C THR A 73 -1.35 -5.93 2.90
N TRP A 74 -0.80 -5.08 2.04
CA TRP A 74 -1.48 -4.58 0.85
C TRP A 74 -1.86 -5.71 -0.11
N VAL A 75 -0.89 -6.55 -0.50
CA VAL A 75 -1.12 -7.63 -1.47
C VAL A 75 -2.08 -8.68 -0.90
N THR A 76 -1.90 -9.07 0.37
CA THR A 76 -2.79 -10.05 1.01
C THR A 76 -4.22 -9.51 1.13
N VAL A 77 -4.40 -8.27 1.59
CA VAL A 77 -5.74 -7.67 1.71
C VAL A 77 -6.38 -7.47 0.34
N TRP A 78 -5.63 -7.00 -0.65
CA TRP A 78 -6.14 -6.81 -2.01
C TRP A 78 -6.58 -8.13 -2.64
N ALA A 79 -5.75 -9.17 -2.55
CA ALA A 79 -6.08 -10.50 -3.05
C ALA A 79 -7.32 -11.07 -2.33
N LEU A 80 -7.35 -11.01 -0.99
CA LEU A 80 -8.51 -11.48 -0.21
C LEU A 80 -9.80 -10.77 -0.61
N LEU A 81 -9.79 -9.44 -0.67
CA LEU A 81 -10.98 -8.67 -1.04
C LEU A 81 -11.41 -8.96 -2.48
N TYR A 82 -10.47 -9.10 -3.42
CA TYR A 82 -10.78 -9.42 -4.81
C TYR A 82 -11.38 -10.82 -4.93
N THR A 83 -10.82 -11.81 -4.23
CA THR A 83 -11.36 -13.17 -4.17
C THR A 83 -12.77 -13.18 -3.57
N LEU A 84 -12.97 -12.52 -2.41
CA LEU A 84 -14.28 -12.42 -1.76
C LEU A 84 -15.33 -11.81 -2.70
N MET A 85 -14.98 -10.72 -3.38
CA MET A 85 -15.86 -10.07 -4.35
C MET A 85 -16.21 -11.00 -5.52
N ARG A 86 -15.25 -11.76 -6.05
CA ARG A 86 -15.47 -12.72 -7.14
C ARG A 86 -16.24 -13.97 -6.72
N THR A 87 -16.19 -14.36 -5.45
CA THR A 87 -16.93 -15.52 -4.93
C THR A 87 -18.35 -15.19 -4.47
N MET A 88 -18.61 -13.93 -4.07
CA MET A 88 -19.94 -13.50 -3.62
C MET A 88 -20.78 -12.81 -4.70
N ALA A 89 -20.19 -12.47 -5.86
CA ALA A 89 -20.87 -11.94 -7.04
C ALA A 89 -21.17 -13.06 -8.04
#